data_AF-A0A1Y3NDI0-F1
#
_entry.id   AF-A0A1Y3NDI0-F1
#
_cell.length_a   1.000
_cell.length_b   1.000
_cell.length_c   1.000
_cell.angle_alpha   90.00
_cell.angle_beta   90.00
_cell.angle_gamma   90.00
#
_symmetry.space_group_name_H-M   'P 1'
#
loop_
_entity.id
_entity.type
_entity.pdbx_description
1 polymer ?
#
loop_
_entity_poly.entity_id
_entity_poly.type
_entity_poly.pdbx_seq_one_letter_code
_entity_poly.pdbx_strand_id
1 'polypeptide(L)'
;MSLETFFGSEKFNLFQTITPYKGSKKGLLIYRIICLIILSYGLYGSVYVTIHHNPHETRDWIYFAYFTNQTFFCIMLYFMIGIINYFHDKNGTLNGRLHSTFVHVLVHIFYNILFPLAVIVTLVFWCLMFPKMETFYFTYKHWAQELIQHLFQSFMIGIDWFLITVPTNYAHFISNVYFLYIGLVVGWSFIGFLFSALQKFKNRNRMFIDDNKMSRIKDGYELA
;
A
#
# COMPACT_ATOMS: atom_id res chain seq x y z
N MET A 1 -17.30 -24.37 10.05
CA MET A 1 -16.97 -23.88 8.70
C MET A 1 -15.45 -23.71 8.63
N SER A 2 -14.78 -24.23 7.60
CA SER A 2 -13.33 -24.05 7.45
C SER A 2 -12.99 -22.62 7.00
N LEU A 3 -11.78 -22.16 7.26
CA LEU A 3 -11.31 -20.84 6.83
C LEU A 3 -11.34 -20.69 5.30
N GLU A 4 -11.06 -21.76 4.55
CA GLU A 4 -11.15 -21.76 3.08
C GLU A 4 -12.57 -21.60 2.58
N THR A 5 -13.53 -22.32 3.17
CA THR A 5 -14.94 -22.23 2.77
C THR A 5 -15.55 -20.90 3.16
N PHE A 6 -15.11 -20.31 4.29
CA PHE A 6 -15.55 -18.97 4.69
C PHE A 6 -15.16 -17.90 3.64
N PHE A 7 -13.93 -17.95 3.13
CA PHE A 7 -13.44 -17.01 2.11
C PHE A 7 -13.65 -17.47 0.66
N GLY A 8 -14.24 -18.65 0.43
CA GLY A 8 -14.38 -19.26 -0.89
C GLY A 8 -13.04 -19.57 -1.59
N SER A 9 -11.95 -19.68 -0.83
CA SER A 9 -10.58 -19.86 -1.34
C SER A 9 -10.34 -21.23 -1.97
N GLU A 10 -11.26 -22.18 -1.78
CA GLU A 10 -11.26 -23.49 -2.44
C GLU A 10 -11.34 -23.40 -3.97
N LYS A 11 -11.91 -22.32 -4.52
CA LYS A 11 -12.02 -22.05 -5.96
C LYS A 11 -10.91 -21.14 -6.49
N PHE A 12 -10.11 -20.55 -5.61
CA PHE A 12 -9.00 -19.68 -5.98
C PHE A 12 -7.83 -20.52 -6.50
N ASN A 13 -7.33 -20.17 -7.67
CA ASN A 13 -6.24 -20.87 -8.34
C ASN A 13 -5.17 -19.86 -8.78
N LEU A 14 -3.90 -20.12 -8.45
CA LEU A 14 -2.79 -19.23 -8.78
C LEU A 14 -2.63 -18.98 -10.28
N PHE A 15 -3.04 -19.91 -11.16
CA PHE A 15 -3.03 -19.68 -12.61
C PHE A 15 -3.93 -18.49 -13.02
N GLN A 16 -4.96 -18.17 -12.24
CA GLN A 16 -5.84 -17.01 -12.49
C GLN A 16 -5.07 -15.69 -12.37
N THR A 17 -4.04 -15.66 -11.51
CA THR A 17 -3.22 -14.46 -11.28
C THR A 17 -2.29 -14.13 -12.45
N ILE A 18 -2.10 -15.03 -13.41
CA ILE A 18 -1.20 -14.84 -14.56
C ILE A 18 -1.88 -15.06 -15.91
N THR A 19 -3.14 -15.50 -15.90
CA THR A 19 -3.91 -15.79 -17.11
C THR A 19 -4.82 -14.59 -17.39
N PRO A 20 -4.51 -13.81 -18.44
CA PRO A 20 -5.32 -12.64 -18.74
C PRO A 20 -6.65 -13.06 -19.37
N TYR A 21 -7.71 -12.31 -19.07
CA TYR A 21 -9.02 -12.42 -19.74
C TYR A 21 -8.92 -12.08 -21.24
N LYS A 22 -8.07 -11.10 -21.57
CA LYS A 22 -7.77 -10.70 -22.96
C LYS A 22 -6.28 -10.41 -23.13
N GLY A 23 -5.70 -10.86 -24.25
CA GLY A 23 -4.29 -10.65 -24.57
C GLY A 23 -3.42 -11.88 -24.29
N SER A 24 -2.13 -11.67 -24.03
CA SER A 24 -1.16 -12.76 -23.81
C SER A 24 -0.51 -12.67 -22.43
N LYS A 25 -0.12 -13.82 -21.86
CA LYS A 25 0.63 -13.89 -20.59
C LYS A 25 1.92 -13.05 -20.65
N LYS A 26 2.60 -13.03 -21.80
CA LYS A 26 3.80 -12.21 -22.05
C LYS A 26 3.49 -10.71 -21.98
N GLY A 27 2.38 -10.28 -22.58
CA GLY A 27 1.94 -8.89 -22.51
C GLY A 27 1.62 -8.46 -21.07
N LEU A 28 0.92 -9.32 -20.31
CA LEU A 28 0.67 -9.09 -18.88
C LEU A 28 1.98 -8.99 -18.09
N LEU A 29 2.96 -9.86 -18.34
CA LEU A 29 4.28 -9.76 -17.71
C LEU A 29 4.95 -8.40 -17.98
N ILE A 30 5.00 -7.98 -19.25
CA ILE A 30 5.64 -6.71 -19.64
C ILE A 30 4.96 -5.54 -18.93
N TYR A 31 3.62 -5.54 -18.89
CA TYR A 31 2.85 -4.54 -18.17
C TYR A 31 3.22 -4.48 -16.68
N ARG A 32 3.31 -5.62 -16.00
CA ARG A 32 3.69 -5.69 -14.58
C ARG A 32 5.10 -5.20 -14.31
N ILE A 33 6.05 -5.50 -15.20
CA ILE A 33 7.43 -5.00 -15.10
C ILE A 33 7.44 -3.46 -15.22
N ILE A 34 6.71 -2.90 -16.20
CA ILE A 34 6.60 -1.44 -16.36
C ILE A 34 5.98 -0.81 -15.11
N CYS A 35 4.90 -1.40 -14.58
CA CYS A 35 4.28 -0.93 -13.33
C CYS A 35 5.28 -0.94 -12.18
N LEU A 36 6.04 -2.03 -12.00
CA LEU A 36 7.02 -2.14 -10.92
C LEU A 36 8.13 -1.08 -11.02
N ILE A 37 8.58 -0.74 -12.24
CA ILE A 37 9.55 0.34 -12.47
C ILE A 37 8.96 1.69 -12.05
N ILE A 38 7.74 2.01 -12.48
CA ILE A 38 7.08 3.27 -12.13
C ILE A 38 6.83 3.35 -10.63
N LEU A 39 6.37 2.26 -10.01
CA LEU A 39 6.15 2.20 -8.56
C LEU A 39 7.47 2.35 -7.79
N SER A 40 8.57 1.78 -8.28
CA SER A 40 9.88 1.96 -7.65
C SER A 40 10.33 3.43 -7.68
N TYR A 41 10.03 4.16 -8.75
CA TYR A 41 10.27 5.61 -8.80
C TYR A 41 9.35 6.38 -7.84
N GLY A 42 8.09 5.97 -7.68
CA GLY A 42 7.20 6.54 -6.67
C GLY A 42 7.70 6.33 -5.24
N LEU A 43 8.28 5.16 -4.93
CA LEU A 43 8.91 4.89 -3.63
C LEU A 43 10.10 5.82 -3.38
N TYR A 44 10.97 5.99 -4.38
CA TYR A 44 12.07 6.96 -4.32
C TYR A 44 11.54 8.38 -4.06
N GLY A 45 10.49 8.80 -4.78
CA GLY A 45 9.84 10.09 -4.60
C GLY A 45 9.33 10.28 -3.16
N SER A 46 8.69 9.27 -2.60
CA SER A 46 8.18 9.30 -1.22
C SER A 46 9.29 9.46 -0.18
N VAL A 47 10.39 8.71 -0.33
CA VAL A 47 11.57 8.87 0.56
C VAL A 47 12.17 10.27 0.40
N TYR A 48 12.30 10.76 -0.83
CA TYR A 48 12.83 12.10 -1.10
C TYR A 48 12.00 13.20 -0.44
N VAL A 49 10.68 13.18 -0.64
CA VAL A 49 9.74 14.16 -0.08
C VAL A 49 9.71 14.07 1.44
N THR A 50 9.82 12.87 2.00
CA THR A 50 9.89 12.69 3.46
C THR A 50 11.10 13.42 4.07
N ILE A 51 12.26 13.34 3.41
CA ILE A 51 13.49 13.97 3.87
C ILE A 51 13.47 15.50 3.64
N HIS A 52 12.87 15.96 2.55
CA HIS A 52 12.88 17.37 2.13
C HIS A 52 11.50 18.04 2.28
N HIS A 53 10.76 17.68 3.32
CA HIS A 53 9.40 18.17 3.57
C HIS A 53 9.37 19.66 3.89
N ASN A 54 8.19 20.28 3.71
CA ASN A 54 7.95 21.65 4.10
C ASN A 54 8.14 21.79 5.63
N PRO A 55 9.09 22.63 6.11
CA PRO A 55 9.33 22.80 7.55
C PRO A 55 8.13 23.42 8.30
N HIS A 56 7.17 24.02 7.58
CA HIS A 56 5.94 24.58 8.13
C HIS A 56 4.79 23.58 8.22
N GLU A 57 4.87 22.42 7.56
CA GLU A 57 3.87 21.36 7.70
C GLU A 57 4.12 20.59 9.01
N THR A 58 3.33 20.92 10.03
CA THR A 58 3.36 20.22 11.32
C THR A 58 3.00 18.73 11.15
N ARG A 59 3.65 17.89 11.97
CA ARG A 59 3.58 16.42 12.23
C ARG A 59 2.46 15.53 11.65
N ASP A 60 1.32 16.06 11.21
CA ASP A 60 0.13 15.32 10.78
C ASP A 60 0.26 14.71 9.36
N TRP A 61 1.05 15.32 8.47
CA TRP A 61 1.31 14.80 7.11
C TRP A 61 1.98 13.42 7.11
N ILE A 62 2.78 13.12 8.14
CA ILE A 62 3.54 11.87 8.30
C ILE A 62 2.60 10.65 8.43
N TYR A 63 1.43 10.82 9.05
CA TYR A 63 0.52 9.71 9.34
C TYR A 63 -0.20 9.19 8.09
N PHE A 64 -0.65 10.09 7.22
CA PHE A 64 -1.28 9.68 5.97
C PHE A 64 -0.26 9.17 4.96
N ALA A 65 0.91 9.82 4.87
CA ALA A 65 2.03 9.32 4.09
C ALA A 65 2.41 7.88 4.49
N TYR A 66 2.34 7.54 5.77
CA TYR A 66 2.57 6.18 6.25
C TYR A 66 1.55 5.17 5.71
N PHE A 67 0.25 5.48 5.78
CA PHE A 67 -0.82 4.60 5.29
C PHE A 67 -0.79 4.43 3.76
N THR A 68 -0.51 5.50 3.04
CA THR A 68 -0.27 5.45 1.60
C THR A 68 0.95 4.59 1.27
N ASN A 69 2.06 4.77 1.98
CA ASN A 69 3.28 3.99 1.76
C ASN A 69 3.08 2.49 2.02
N GLN A 70 2.25 2.11 2.99
CA GLN A 70 1.89 0.71 3.22
C GLN A 70 1.08 0.13 2.06
N THR A 71 0.05 0.85 1.61
CA THR A 71 -0.78 0.41 0.46
C THR A 71 0.07 0.30 -0.80
N PHE A 72 0.92 1.29 -1.02
CA PHE A 72 1.87 1.35 -2.13
C PHE A 72 2.85 0.18 -2.12
N PHE A 73 3.43 -0.14 -0.97
CA PHE A 73 4.34 -1.29 -0.82
C PHE A 73 3.61 -2.63 -1.06
N CYS A 74 2.38 -2.78 -0.57
CA CYS A 74 1.55 -3.94 -0.87
C CYS A 74 1.30 -4.08 -2.38
N ILE A 75 1.06 -2.99 -3.11
CA ILE A 75 0.91 -3.01 -4.58
C ILE A 75 2.20 -3.44 -5.27
N MET A 76 3.37 -2.99 -4.79
CA MET A 76 4.65 -3.47 -5.32
C MET A 76 4.82 -4.99 -5.11
N LEU A 77 4.49 -5.50 -3.92
CA LEU A 77 4.50 -6.94 -3.64
C LEU A 77 3.55 -7.71 -4.55
N TYR A 78 2.35 -7.18 -4.79
CA TYR A 78 1.36 -7.76 -5.69
C TYR A 78 1.93 -7.96 -7.11
N PHE A 79 2.54 -6.92 -7.67
CA PHE A 79 3.16 -7.01 -9.00
C PHE A 79 4.34 -7.99 -9.00
N MET A 80 5.16 -7.98 -7.95
CA MET A 80 6.30 -8.87 -7.79
C MET A 80 5.87 -10.34 -7.74
N ILE A 81 4.85 -10.69 -6.94
CA ILE A 81 4.28 -12.04 -6.87
C ILE A 81 3.73 -12.45 -8.25
N GLY A 82 3.04 -11.54 -8.95
CA GLY A 82 2.55 -11.80 -10.30
C GLY A 82 3.64 -12.11 -11.32
N ILE A 83 4.80 -11.46 -11.20
CA ILE A 83 5.98 -11.72 -12.04
C ILE A 83 6.61 -13.07 -11.67
N ILE A 84 6.77 -13.34 -10.37
CA ILE A 84 7.31 -14.62 -9.86
C ILE A 84 6.44 -15.79 -10.34
N ASN A 85 5.11 -15.70 -10.20
CA ASN A 85 4.18 -16.72 -10.65
C ASN A 85 4.29 -16.98 -12.15
N TYR A 86 4.50 -15.94 -12.98
CA TYR A 86 4.71 -16.12 -14.42
C TYR A 86 5.94 -16.97 -14.70
N PHE A 87 7.06 -16.74 -14.01
CA PHE A 87 8.28 -17.53 -14.22
C PHE A 87 8.13 -18.96 -13.72
N HIS A 88 7.41 -19.17 -12.61
CA HIS A 88 7.07 -20.51 -12.15
C HIS A 88 6.22 -21.28 -13.18
N ASP A 89 5.22 -20.63 -13.79
CA ASP A 89 4.38 -21.21 -14.85
C ASP A 89 5.20 -21.56 -16.09
N LYS A 90 6.06 -20.62 -16.54
CA LYS A 90 6.96 -20.84 -17.68
C LYS A 90 7.89 -22.04 -17.47
N ASN A 91 8.30 -22.29 -16.23
CA ASN A 91 9.17 -23.42 -15.88
C ASN A 91 8.39 -24.71 -15.57
N GLY A 92 7.06 -24.71 -15.65
CA GLY A 92 6.22 -25.87 -15.30
C GLY A 92 6.19 -26.19 -13.80
N THR A 93 6.54 -25.23 -12.95
CA THR A 93 6.64 -25.39 -11.48
C THR A 93 5.53 -24.67 -10.70
N LEU A 94 4.64 -23.93 -11.38
CA LEU A 94 3.52 -23.27 -10.71
C LEU A 94 2.46 -24.30 -10.35
N ASN A 95 2.22 -24.44 -9.05
CA ASN A 95 1.07 -25.20 -8.56
C ASN A 95 -0.17 -24.30 -8.56
N GLY A 96 -1.33 -24.83 -8.92
CA GLY A 96 -2.58 -24.07 -8.86
C GLY A 96 -2.98 -23.66 -7.43
N ARG A 97 -2.39 -24.32 -6.43
CA ARG A 97 -2.68 -24.11 -5.01
C ARG A 97 -1.38 -24.14 -4.20
N LEU A 98 -1.32 -23.31 -3.14
CA LEU A 98 -0.21 -23.36 -2.18
C LEU A 98 -0.40 -24.52 -1.20
N HIS A 99 0.70 -25.16 -0.78
CA HIS A 99 0.66 -26.27 0.18
C HIS A 99 0.02 -25.87 1.51
N SER A 100 0.30 -24.66 2.00
CA SER A 100 -0.31 -24.15 3.23
C SER A 100 -1.67 -23.54 2.93
N THR A 101 -2.73 -24.16 3.46
CA THR A 101 -4.11 -23.64 3.43
C THR A 101 -4.22 -22.20 3.92
N PHE A 102 -3.57 -21.89 5.05
CA PHE A 102 -3.61 -20.55 5.60
C PHE A 102 -2.99 -19.51 4.65
N VAL A 103 -1.81 -19.82 4.09
CA VAL A 103 -1.13 -18.92 3.14
C VAL A 103 -1.92 -18.79 1.84
N HIS A 104 -2.53 -19.88 1.33
CA HIS A 104 -3.40 -19.85 0.15
C HIS A 104 -4.56 -18.88 0.33
N VAL A 105 -5.21 -18.91 1.50
CA VAL A 105 -6.30 -17.99 1.83
C VAL A 105 -5.80 -16.57 1.96
N LEU A 106 -4.66 -16.33 2.61
CA LEU A 106 -4.09 -14.98 2.69
C LEU A 106 -3.76 -14.40 1.31
N VAL A 107 -3.20 -15.19 0.40
CA VAL A 107 -2.93 -14.75 -0.98
C VAL A 107 -4.24 -14.45 -1.72
N HIS A 108 -5.25 -15.32 -1.60
CA HIS A 108 -6.56 -15.07 -2.19
C HIS A 108 -7.19 -13.74 -1.70
N ILE A 109 -7.16 -13.53 -0.39
CA ILE A 109 -7.65 -12.33 0.27
C ILE A 109 -6.87 -11.09 -0.22
N PHE A 110 -5.55 -11.19 -0.27
CA PHE A 110 -4.66 -10.12 -0.72
C PHE A 110 -4.98 -9.66 -2.16
N TYR A 111 -5.13 -10.59 -3.10
CA TYR A 111 -5.48 -10.27 -4.50
C TYR A 111 -6.85 -9.59 -4.65
N ASN A 112 -7.82 -9.88 -3.78
CA ASN A 112 -9.17 -9.30 -3.87
C ASN A 112 -9.31 -7.95 -3.15
N ILE A 113 -8.57 -7.73 -2.06
CA ILE A 113 -8.68 -6.49 -1.25
C ILE A 113 -7.90 -5.35 -1.86
N LEU A 114 -6.75 -5.66 -2.46
CA LEU A 114 -5.74 -4.63 -2.69
C LEU A 114 -6.23 -3.55 -3.68
N PHE A 115 -7.02 -3.93 -4.68
CA PHE A 115 -7.63 -2.96 -5.60
C PHE A 115 -8.65 -2.05 -4.91
N PRO A 116 -9.70 -2.56 -4.24
CA PRO A 116 -10.62 -1.72 -3.46
C PRO A 116 -9.91 -0.79 -2.47
N LEU A 117 -8.89 -1.31 -1.76
CA LEU A 117 -8.10 -0.52 -0.84
C LEU A 117 -7.37 0.62 -1.56
N ALA A 118 -6.68 0.33 -2.67
CA ALA A 118 -5.98 1.33 -3.46
C ALA A 118 -6.92 2.46 -3.91
N VAL A 119 -8.12 2.13 -4.38
CA VAL A 119 -9.15 3.12 -4.79
C VAL A 119 -9.58 4.00 -3.61
N ILE A 120 -9.83 3.41 -2.44
CA ILE A 120 -10.22 4.18 -1.24
C ILE A 120 -9.10 5.15 -0.85
N VAL A 121 -7.85 4.68 -0.81
CA VAL A 121 -6.69 5.53 -0.47
C VAL A 121 -6.55 6.68 -1.47
N THR A 122 -6.72 6.40 -2.77
CA THR A 122 -6.74 7.42 -3.83
C THR A 122 -7.82 8.47 -3.59
N LEU A 123 -9.07 8.05 -3.37
CA LEU A 123 -10.20 8.97 -3.20
C LEU A 123 -10.07 9.82 -1.94
N VAL A 124 -9.71 9.20 -0.80
CA VAL A 124 -9.50 9.92 0.45
C VAL A 124 -8.40 10.98 0.27
N PHE A 125 -7.30 10.62 -0.37
CA PHE A 125 -6.22 11.58 -0.63
C PHE A 125 -6.71 12.75 -1.49
N TRP A 126 -7.19 12.49 -2.71
CA TRP A 126 -7.49 13.54 -3.69
C TRP A 126 -8.71 14.39 -3.33
N CYS A 127 -9.70 13.82 -2.64
CA CYS A 127 -10.93 14.54 -2.32
C CYS A 127 -10.89 15.23 -0.94
N LEU A 128 -10.15 14.69 0.04
CA LEU A 128 -10.21 15.20 1.42
C LEU A 128 -8.92 15.87 1.87
N MET A 129 -7.76 15.38 1.41
CA MET A 129 -6.46 15.82 1.89
C MET A 129 -5.77 16.78 0.94
N PHE A 130 -5.58 16.36 -0.31
CA PHE A 130 -4.88 17.13 -1.33
C PHE A 130 -5.40 18.58 -1.47
N PRO A 131 -6.72 18.86 -1.44
CA PRO A 131 -7.22 20.24 -1.52
C PRO A 131 -6.85 21.14 -0.33
N LYS A 132 -6.39 20.55 0.78
CA LYS A 132 -6.02 21.25 2.02
C LYS A 132 -4.50 21.34 2.22
N MET A 133 -3.70 20.75 1.33
CA MET A 133 -2.24 20.77 1.42
C MET A 133 -1.66 22.08 0.86
N GLU A 134 -0.55 22.52 1.43
CA GLU A 134 0.18 23.70 0.96
C GLU A 134 1.05 23.36 -0.26
N THR A 135 0.46 23.46 -1.45
CA THR A 135 1.10 22.99 -2.70
C THR A 135 2.16 23.93 -3.27
N PHE A 136 2.37 25.13 -2.71
CA PHE A 136 3.29 26.12 -3.27
C PHE A 136 4.78 25.76 -3.08
N TYR A 137 5.11 24.84 -2.15
CA TYR A 137 6.44 24.27 -2.00
C TYR A 137 6.70 23.04 -2.90
N PHE A 138 5.68 22.58 -3.64
CA PHE A 138 5.80 21.34 -4.39
C PHE A 138 6.71 21.51 -5.60
N THR A 139 7.89 20.90 -5.53
CA THR A 139 8.74 20.73 -6.71
C THR A 139 8.18 19.63 -7.63
N TYR A 140 8.73 19.49 -8.83
CA TYR A 140 8.34 18.41 -9.76
C TYR A 140 8.38 17.01 -9.10
N LYS A 141 9.34 16.76 -8.20
CA LYS A 141 9.44 15.47 -7.49
C LYS A 141 8.27 15.22 -6.54
N HIS A 142 7.76 16.27 -5.89
CA HIS A 142 6.58 16.19 -5.03
C HIS A 142 5.35 15.83 -5.87
N TRP A 143 5.08 16.59 -6.92
CA TRP A 143 3.99 16.33 -7.85
C TRP A 143 4.03 14.92 -8.45
N ALA A 144 5.22 14.48 -8.87
CA ALA A 144 5.40 13.14 -9.42
C ALA A 144 5.14 12.05 -8.37
N GLN A 145 5.59 12.23 -7.13
CA GLN A 145 5.29 11.31 -6.03
C GLN A 145 3.79 11.25 -5.77
N GLU A 146 3.09 12.38 -5.69
CA GLU A 146 1.66 12.38 -5.40
C GLU A 146 0.84 11.70 -6.50
N LEU A 147 1.18 11.97 -7.77
CA LEU A 147 0.53 11.34 -8.91
C LEU A 147 0.77 9.82 -8.91
N ILE A 148 2.02 9.39 -8.72
CA ILE A 148 2.38 7.96 -8.78
C ILE A 148 1.81 7.20 -7.59
N GLN A 149 1.96 7.74 -6.38
CA GLN A 149 1.53 7.08 -5.16
C GLN A 149 0.02 7.09 -4.99
N HIS A 150 -0.70 8.13 -5.42
CA HIS A 150 -2.12 8.21 -5.14
C HIS A 150 -2.99 7.97 -6.35
N LEU A 151 -2.67 8.49 -7.53
CA LEU A 151 -3.50 8.26 -8.72
C LEU A 151 -3.12 6.95 -9.44
N PHE A 152 -1.83 6.76 -9.72
CA PHE A 152 -1.41 5.63 -10.54
C PHE A 152 -1.42 4.31 -9.79
N GLN A 153 -1.31 4.30 -8.46
CA GLN A 153 -1.40 3.07 -7.69
C GLN A 153 -2.75 2.34 -7.93
N SER A 154 -3.87 3.07 -7.92
CA SER A 154 -5.22 2.49 -8.10
C SER A 154 -5.53 2.23 -9.56
N PHE A 155 -5.05 3.09 -10.46
CA PHE A 155 -5.18 2.88 -11.90
C PHE A 155 -4.41 1.64 -12.38
N MET A 156 -3.15 1.48 -11.95
CA MET A 156 -2.31 0.34 -12.35
C MET A 156 -2.85 -0.98 -11.80
N ILE A 157 -3.14 -1.04 -10.50
CA ILE A 157 -3.73 -2.27 -9.96
C ILE A 157 -5.13 -2.51 -10.54
N GLY A 158 -5.92 -1.48 -10.85
CA GLY A 158 -7.21 -1.60 -11.51
C GLY A 158 -7.12 -2.21 -12.91
N ILE A 159 -6.14 -1.79 -13.71
CA ILE A 159 -5.87 -2.41 -15.02
C ILE A 159 -5.45 -3.87 -14.84
N ASP A 160 -4.48 -4.17 -13.97
CA ASP A 160 -4.04 -5.56 -13.74
C ASP A 160 -5.21 -6.44 -13.30
N TRP A 161 -5.98 -5.96 -12.33
CA TRP A 161 -7.14 -6.63 -11.76
C TRP A 161 -8.22 -6.89 -12.81
N PHE A 162 -8.51 -5.91 -13.69
CA PHE A 162 -9.43 -6.07 -14.82
C PHE A 162 -8.91 -7.07 -15.87
N LEU A 163 -7.59 -7.13 -16.05
CA LEU A 163 -6.97 -8.03 -17.01
C LEU A 163 -6.88 -9.46 -16.51
N ILE A 164 -6.77 -9.72 -15.20
CA ILE A 164 -6.72 -11.08 -14.64
C ILE A 164 -8.11 -11.66 -14.37
N THR A 165 -8.18 -12.99 -14.28
CA THR A 165 -9.45 -13.72 -14.09
C THR A 165 -9.91 -13.82 -12.63
N VAL A 166 -9.45 -12.89 -11.78
CA VAL A 166 -9.91 -12.73 -10.40
C VAL A 166 -10.90 -11.56 -10.41
N PRO A 167 -12.22 -11.79 -10.43
CA PRO A 167 -12.92 -12.70 -9.51
C PRO A 167 -13.71 -13.85 -10.18
N THR A 168 -13.77 -14.99 -9.50
CA THR A 168 -14.53 -16.20 -9.93
C THR A 168 -16.06 -16.02 -9.92
N ASN A 169 -16.61 -15.01 -9.23
CA ASN A 169 -18.04 -14.69 -9.19
C ASN A 169 -18.28 -13.24 -8.68
N TYR A 170 -18.98 -12.41 -9.46
CA TYR A 170 -19.33 -11.03 -9.12
C TYR A 170 -20.24 -10.90 -7.88
N ALA A 171 -21.11 -11.87 -7.60
CA ALA A 171 -21.97 -11.84 -6.41
C ALA A 171 -21.18 -12.08 -5.11
N HIS A 172 -20.14 -12.92 -5.17
CA HIS A 172 -19.20 -13.10 -4.07
C HIS A 172 -18.28 -11.90 -3.90
N PHE A 173 -17.94 -11.20 -4.98
CA PHE A 173 -17.15 -9.98 -4.91
C PHE A 173 -17.85 -8.90 -4.08
N ILE A 174 -19.14 -8.60 -4.31
CA ILE A 174 -19.84 -7.56 -3.54
C ILE A 174 -19.91 -7.92 -2.05
N SER A 175 -20.27 -9.16 -1.71
CA SER A 175 -20.35 -9.61 -0.31
C SER A 175 -18.97 -9.63 0.36
N ASN A 176 -17.95 -10.16 -0.32
CA ASN A 176 -16.59 -10.18 0.20
C ASN A 176 -16.03 -8.77 0.34
N VAL A 177 -16.25 -7.86 -0.62
CA VAL A 177 -15.85 -6.46 -0.53
C VAL A 177 -16.54 -5.78 0.63
N TYR A 178 -17.83 -6.05 0.91
CA TYR A 178 -18.54 -5.44 2.03
C TYR A 178 -18.02 -5.94 3.38
N PHE A 179 -17.91 -7.25 3.59
CA PHE A 179 -17.37 -7.84 4.82
C PHE A 179 -15.88 -7.54 5.02
N LEU A 180 -15.10 -7.53 3.93
CA LEU A 180 -13.69 -7.13 3.97
C LEU A 180 -13.51 -5.64 4.15
N TYR A 181 -14.39 -4.80 3.61
CA TYR A 181 -14.36 -3.36 3.85
C TYR A 181 -14.62 -3.06 5.32
N ILE A 182 -15.64 -3.67 5.91
CA ILE A 182 -15.90 -3.56 7.34
C ILE A 182 -14.70 -4.11 8.13
N GLY A 183 -14.21 -5.30 7.78
CA GLY A 183 -13.05 -5.92 8.43
C GLY A 183 -11.77 -5.09 8.30
N LEU A 184 -11.52 -4.46 7.16
CA LEU A 184 -10.39 -3.57 6.93
C LEU A 184 -10.57 -2.27 7.69
N VAL A 185 -11.72 -1.62 7.60
CA VAL A 185 -11.97 -0.36 8.30
C VAL A 185 -11.83 -0.59 9.80
N VAL A 186 -12.40 -1.67 10.34
CA VAL A 186 -12.29 -2.03 11.76
C VAL A 186 -10.84 -2.42 12.12
N GLY A 187 -10.22 -3.31 11.34
CA GLY A 187 -8.87 -3.79 11.59
C GLY A 187 -7.82 -2.68 11.47
N TRP A 188 -7.93 -1.83 10.46
CA TRP A 188 -7.06 -0.66 10.27
C TRP A 188 -7.32 0.44 11.27
N SER A 189 -8.58 0.71 11.63
CA SER A 189 -8.86 1.65 12.73
C SER A 189 -8.28 1.15 14.04
N PHE A 190 -8.35 -0.16 14.30
CA PHE A 190 -7.74 -0.78 15.47
C PHE A 190 -6.21 -0.69 15.44
N ILE A 191 -5.58 -1.00 14.32
CA ILE A 191 -4.13 -0.88 14.13
C ILE A 191 -3.69 0.58 14.28
N GLY A 192 -4.36 1.52 13.62
CA GLY A 192 -4.07 2.96 13.71
C GLY A 192 -4.22 3.48 15.15
N PHE A 193 -5.26 3.03 15.85
CA PHE A 193 -5.45 3.33 17.27
C PHE A 193 -4.32 2.74 18.14
N LEU A 194 -3.94 1.49 17.92
CA LEU A 194 -2.84 0.83 18.64
C LEU A 194 -1.51 1.55 18.41
N PHE A 195 -1.20 1.91 17.16
CA PHE A 195 0.02 2.66 16.83
C PHE A 195 0.03 4.06 17.43
N SER A 196 -1.10 4.78 17.37
CA SER A 196 -1.25 6.09 18.03
C SER A 196 -1.04 5.97 19.56
N ALA A 197 -1.60 4.93 20.18
CA ALA A 197 -1.39 4.64 21.60
C ALA A 197 0.08 4.32 21.91
N LEU A 198 0.75 3.48 21.10
CA LEU A 198 2.17 3.15 21.24
C LEU A 198 3.07 4.37 21.05
N GLN A 199 2.78 5.24 20.09
CA GLN A 199 3.53 6.48 19.88
C GLN A 199 3.28 7.49 21.00
N LYS A 200 2.06 7.62 21.49
CA LYS A 200 1.75 8.45 22.66
C LYS A 200 2.50 7.94 23.89
N PHE A 201 2.58 6.62 24.08
CA PHE A 201 3.36 5.99 25.15
C PHE A 201 4.86 6.26 24.99
N LYS A 202 5.39 6.09 23.77
CA LYS A 202 6.80 6.38 23.45
C LYS A 202 7.15 7.85 23.65
N ASN A 203 6.27 8.78 23.28
CA ASN A 203 6.47 10.22 23.44
C ASN A 203 6.33 10.68 24.90
N ARG A 204 5.49 10.01 25.71
CA ARG A 204 5.37 10.30 27.14
C ARG A 204 6.68 10.03 27.91
N ASN A 205 7.50 9.10 27.41
CA ASN A 205 8.79 8.75 28.00
C ASN A 205 9.98 9.50 27.38
N ARG A 206 9.75 10.32 26.35
CA ARG A 206 10.77 11.26 25.88
C ARG A 206 10.73 12.47 26.81
N MET A 207 11.71 12.56 27.72
CA MET A 207 12.03 13.85 28.32
C MET A 207 12.41 14.78 27.16
N PHE A 208 11.56 15.77 26.88
CA PHE A 208 11.95 16.86 26.01
C PHE A 208 13.19 17.50 26.66
N ILE A 209 14.28 17.57 25.92
CA ILE A 209 15.39 18.43 26.30
C ILE A 209 14.79 19.83 26.28
N ASP A 210 14.54 20.37 27.46
CA ASP A 210 14.01 21.70 27.65
C ASP A 210 14.96 22.68 26.95
N ASP A 211 14.47 23.48 26.00
CA ASP A 211 15.30 24.40 25.21
C ASP A 211 16.06 25.38 26.13
N ASN A 212 15.52 25.66 27.32
CA ASN A 212 16.19 26.42 28.39
C ASN A 212 17.46 25.76 28.95
N LYS A 213 17.58 24.44 28.85
CA LYS A 213 18.77 23.70 29.27
C LYS A 213 19.87 23.79 28.20
N MET A 214 19.51 23.95 26.93
CA MET A 214 20.46 24.05 25.83
C MET A 214 21.04 25.47 25.67
N SER A 215 20.27 26.52 26.01
CA SER A 215 20.80 27.90 26.08
C SER A 215 21.84 28.06 27.20
N ARG A 216 21.56 27.55 28.41
CA ARG A 216 22.51 27.61 29.53
C ARG A 216 23.82 26.85 29.30
N ILE A 217 23.80 25.81 28.48
CA ILE A 217 25.02 25.09 28.10
C ILE A 217 25.84 25.94 27.13
N LYS A 218 25.21 26.60 26.15
CA LYS A 218 25.89 27.54 25.25
C LYS A 218 26.53 28.71 26.01
N ASP A 219 25.81 29.30 26.95
CA ASP A 219 26.33 30.43 27.75
C ASP A 219 27.48 30.02 28.68
N GLY A 220 27.52 28.74 29.11
CA GLY A 220 28.61 28.19 29.93
C GLY A 220 29.89 27.86 29.17
N TYR A 221 29.83 27.64 27.85
CA TYR A 221 31.00 27.39 27.00
C TYR A 221 31.62 28.68 26.43
N GLU A 222 30.94 29.83 26.53
CA GLU A 222 31.52 31.14 26.18
C GLU A 222 32.30 31.79 27.35
N LEU A 223 32.33 31.13 28.52
CA LEU A 223 32.97 31.63 29.75
C LEU A 223 34.21 30.83 30.19
N ALA A 224 34.79 30.01 29.31
CA ALA A 224 36.03 29.26 29.56
C ALA A 224 37.15 29.61 28.57
#